data_AF-A0A176S1M0-F1
#
_entry.id   AF-A0A176S1M0-F1
#
_cell.length_a   1.000
_cell.length_b   1.000
_cell.length_c   1.000
_cell.angle_alpha   90.00
_cell.angle_beta   90.00
_cell.angle_gamma   90.00
#
_symmetry.space_group_name_H-M   'P 1'
#
loop_
_entity.id
_entity.type
_entity.pdbx_description
1 polymer ?
#
loop_
_entity_poly.entity_id
_entity_poly.type
_entity_poly.pdbx_seq_one_letter_code
_entity_poly.pdbx_strand_id
1 'polypeptide(L)' 'MQPMLNIAIRAARRAGTIIIRSIEKRQDLHVESKAKNDFVSEVDRQAEACFFNCSQTDIPSIRGITI' A
#
# COMPACT_ATOMS: atom_id res chain seq x y z
N MET A 1 15.39 19.04 9.09
CA MET A 1 14.63 17.79 8.84
C MET A 1 13.64 18.05 7.73
N GLN A 2 13.61 17.25 6.66
CA GLN A 2 12.67 17.43 5.55
C GLN A 2 11.36 16.68 5.85
N PRO A 3 10.22 17.39 6.04
CA PRO A 3 8.96 16.78 6.45
C PRO A 3 8.50 15.67 5.49
N MET A 4 8.63 15.92 4.19
CA MET A 4 8.20 15.02 3.11
C MET A 4 8.93 13.68 3.14
N LEU A 5 10.25 13.68 3.39
CA LEU A 5 11.06 12.46 3.45
C LEU A 5 10.65 11.59 4.64
N ASN A 6 10.44 12.19 5.81
CA ASN A 6 10.01 11.46 7.00
C ASN A 6 8.61 10.84 6.81
N ILE A 7 7.71 11.54 6.11
CA ILE A 7 6.37 11.04 5.80
C ILE A 7 6.44 9.85 4.84
N ALA A 8 7.22 9.97 3.75
CA ALA A 8 7.42 8.89 2.79
C ALA A 8 7.99 7.62 3.46
N ILE A 9 8.98 7.78 4.35
CA ILE A 9 9.56 6.66 5.12
C ILE A 9 8.51 6.01 6.03
N ARG A 10 7.66 6.79 6.70
CA ARG A 10 6.58 6.26 7.55
C ARG A 10 5.53 5.51 6.75
N ALA A 11 5.09 6.07 5.62
CA ALA A 11 4.10 5.45 4.74
C ALA A 11 4.62 4.12 4.17
N ALA A 12 5.86 4.10 3.67
CA ALA A 12 6.50 2.89 3.16
C ALA A 12 6.65 1.79 4.24
N ARG A 13 7.05 2.16 5.47
CA ARG A 13 7.16 1.20 6.58
C ARG A 13 5.81 0.57 6.95
N ARG A 14 4.74 1.37 6.97
CA ARG A 14 3.38 0.88 7.25
C ARG A 14 2.88 -0.07 6.17
N ALA A 15 3.01 0.32 4.89
CA ALA A 15 2.66 -0.54 3.77
C ALA A 15 3.47 -1.84 3.78
N GLY A 16 4.78 -1.78 4.02
CA GLY A 16 5.64 -2.96 4.13
C GLY A 16 5.25 -3.91 5.27
N THR A 17 4.79 -3.37 6.41
CA THR A 17 4.30 -4.20 7.53
C THR A 17 3.05 -4.99 7.15
N ILE A 18 2.15 -4.41 6.35
CA ILE A 18 0.95 -5.08 5.84
C ILE A 18 1.36 -6.21 4.90
N ILE A 19 2.26 -5.94 3.95
CA ILE A 19 2.75 -6.94 3.00
C ILE A 19 3.40 -8.13 3.73
N ILE A 20 4.27 -7.87 4.72
CA ILE A 20 4.95 -8.92 5.49
C ILE A 20 3.95 -9.77 6.29
N ARG A 21 2.98 -9.15 6.96
CA ARG A 21 1.94 -9.88 7.70
C ARG A 21 1.07 -10.74 6.80
N SER A 22 0.79 -10.27 5.60
CA SER A 22 0.00 -11.02 4.62
C SER A 22 0.80 -12.16 3.99
N ILE A 23 2.12 -12.03 3.88
CA ILE A 23 3.03 -13.12 3.52
C ILE A 23 2.97 -14.25 4.56
N GLU A 24 2.91 -13.93 5.85
CA GLU A 24 2.74 -14.93 6.92
C GLU A 24 1.37 -15.62 6.86
N LYS A 25 0.33 -14.92 6.39
CA LYS A 25 -1.05 -15.43 6.22
C LYS A 25 -1.34 -16.02 4.84
N ARG A 26 -0.30 -16.43 4.10
CA ARG A 26 -0.33 -16.84 2.67
C ARG A 26 -1.42 -17.83 2.25
N GLN A 27 -2.02 -18.60 3.16
CA GLN A 27 -3.05 -19.58 2.82
C GLN A 27 -4.39 -18.97 2.38
N ASP A 28 -4.68 -17.71 2.71
CA ASP A 28 -5.99 -17.06 2.44
C ASP A 28 -5.89 -15.86 1.49
N LEU A 29 -4.84 -15.79 0.68
CA LEU A 29 -4.63 -14.65 -0.22
C LEU A 29 -5.53 -14.74 -1.45
N HIS A 30 -6.57 -13.89 -1.48
CA HIS A 30 -7.39 -13.68 -2.67
C HIS A 30 -6.62 -12.84 -3.69
N VAL A 31 -6.32 -13.44 -4.84
CA VAL A 31 -5.63 -12.77 -5.97
C VAL A 31 -6.62 -12.68 -7.13
N GLU A 32 -6.92 -11.45 -7.54
CA GLU A 32 -7.75 -11.16 -8.71
C GLU A 32 -6.85 -10.84 -9.91
N SER A 33 -7.27 -11.24 -11.11
CA SER A 33 -6.59 -10.88 -12.36
C SER A 33 -7.35 -9.76 -13.05
N LYS A 34 -6.71 -8.59 -13.20
CA LYS A 34 -7.29 -7.38 -13.79
C LYS A 34 -7.15 -7.37 -15.32
N ALA A 35 -6.05 -7.92 -15.83
CA ALA A 35 -5.76 -8.12 -17.24
C ALA A 35 -4.77 -9.29 -17.41
N LYS A 36 -4.48 -9.64 -18.67
CA LYS A 36 -3.45 -10.65 -18.98
C LYS A 36 -2.10 -10.17 -18.39
N ASN A 37 -1.53 -10.95 -17.47
CA ASN A 37 -0.32 -10.61 -16.71
C ASN A 37 -0.45 -9.47 -15.69
N ASP A 38 -1.68 -9.05 -15.36
CA ASP A 38 -1.95 -8.07 -14.31
C ASP A 38 -2.75 -8.73 -13.19
N PHE A 39 -2.11 -8.86 -12.02
CA PHE A 39 -2.65 -9.54 -10.85
C PHE A 39 -2.60 -8.58 -9.68
N VAL A 40 -3.74 -8.41 -9.02
CA VAL A 40 -3.88 -7.59 -7.83
C VAL A 40 -4.36 -8.48 -6.69
N SER A 41 -3.64 -8.46 -5.58
CA SER A 41 -4.09 -9.15 -4.38
C SER A 41 -4.88 -8.22 -3.46
N GLU A 42 -5.72 -8.80 -2.62
CA GLU A 42 -6.36 -8.07 -1.52
C GLU A 42 -5.33 -7.35 -0.61
N VAL A 43 -4.11 -7.89 -0.54
CA VAL A 43 -2.99 -7.27 0.18
C VAL A 43 -2.50 -6.01 -0.51
N ASP A 44 -2.44 -6.00 -1.84
CA ASP A 44 -2.03 -4.82 -2.60
C ASP A 44 -3.04 -3.68 -2.39
N ARG A 45 -4.35 -4.00 -2.40
CA ARG A 45 -5.41 -3.03 -2.08
C ARG A 45 -5.28 -2.48 -0.66
N GLN A 46 -5.02 -3.35 0.33
CA GLN A 46 -4.81 -2.92 1.72
C GLN A 46 -3.53 -2.09 1.90
N ALA A 47 -2.45 -2.46 1.22
CA ALA A 47 -1.19 -1.73 1.26
C ALA A 47 -1.35 -0.35 0.63
N GLU A 48 -2.06 -0.24 -0.49
CA GLU A 48 -2.34 1.00 -1.18
C GLU A 48 -3.27 1.91 -0.35
N ALA A 49 -4.34 1.36 0.23
CA ALA A 49 -5.21 2.09 1.15
C ALA A 49 -4.44 2.62 2.37
N CYS A 50 -3.50 1.83 2.91
CA CYS A 50 -2.66 2.26 4.01
C CYS A 50 -1.68 3.37 3.61
N PHE A 51 -1.09 3.28 2.42
CA PHE A 51 -0.23 4.32 1.86
C PHE A 51 -0.99 5.64 1.67
N PHE A 52 -2.21 5.59 1.13
CA PHE A 52 -3.08 6.76 1.00
C PHE A 52 -3.51 7.34 2.32
N ASN A 53 -3.87 6.52 3.31
CA ASN A 53 -4.25 7.01 4.63
C ASN A 53 -3.07 7.71 5.34
N CYS A 54 -1.88 7.11 5.25
CA CYS A 54 -0.67 7.65 5.85
C CYS A 54 -0.18 8.94 5.16
N SER A 55 -0.48 9.10 3.87
CA SER A 55 -0.16 10.32 3.11
C SER A 55 -1.26 11.40 3.22
N GLN A 56 -2.55 11.07 3.22
CA GLN A 56 -3.66 12.05 3.38
C GLN A 56 -3.61 12.80 4.71
N THR A 57 -3.14 12.15 5.77
CA THR A 57 -3.00 12.80 7.08
C THR A 57 -2.00 13.95 7.05
N ASP A 58 -1.00 13.89 6.15
CA ASP A 58 0.16 14.81 6.15
C ASP A 58 0.32 15.62 4.84
N ILE A 59 -0.20 15.16 3.68
CA ILE A 59 -0.05 15.76 2.34
C ILE A 59 -1.32 15.51 1.47
N PRO A 60 -2.21 16.50 1.30
CA PRO A 60 -3.50 16.33 0.63
C PRO A 60 -3.47 16.27 -0.92
N SER A 61 -2.30 16.32 -1.56
CA SER A 61 -2.18 16.54 -3.01
C SER A 61 -1.84 15.29 -3.85
N ILE A 62 -1.51 14.15 -3.22
CA ILE A 62 -1.26 12.89 -3.95
C ILE A 62 -2.59 12.15 -4.12
N ARG A 63 -3.39 12.58 -5.09
CA ARG A 63 -4.57 11.83 -5.57
C ARG A 63 -4.30 11.44 -7.01
N GLY A 64 -4.14 10.14 -7.29
CA GLY A 64 -4.13 9.69 -8.69
C GLY A 64 -3.40 8.40 -9.04
N ILE A 65 -2.71 7.72 -8.12
CA ILE A 65 -2.07 6.43 -8.42
C ILE A 65 -2.97 5.35 -7.84
N THR A 66 -3.93 4.88 -8.62
CA THR A 66 -4.73 3.69 -8.30
C THR A 66 -4.19 2.53 -9.12
N ILE A 67 -3.80 1.43 -8.47
CA ILE A 67 -3.35 0.18 -9.11
C ILE A 67 -4.44 -0.50 -9.93
#